data_AF-A0A968EAK0-F1
#
_entry.id   AF-A0A968EAK0-F1
#
_cell.length_a   1.000
_cell.length_b   1.000
_cell.length_c   1.000
_cell.angle_alpha   90.00
_cell.angle_beta   90.00
_cell.angle_gamma   90.00
#
_symmetry.space_group_name_H-M   'P 1'
#
loop_
_entity.id
_entity.type
_entity.pdbx_description
1 polymer ?
#
loop_
_entity_poly.entity_id
_entity_poly.type
_entity_poly.pdbx_seq_one_letter_code
_entity_poly.pdbx_strand_id
1 'polypeptide(L)'
;MQVVVDIPDQYLVDYTVQEIIHYLKLYTALLMFQNGQLSAGAACEFAEIDRYTFLSACKRHHIAVVDYDEQEIDDDLKRLSARMTHADRG
;
A
#
# COMPACT_ATOMS: atom_id res chain seq x y z
N MET A 1 -0.64 8.52 22.21
CA MET A 1 -2.07 8.15 22.40
C MET A 1 -2.14 6.64 22.63
N GLN A 2 -3.06 6.15 23.46
CA GLN A 2 -3.24 4.72 23.71
C GLN A 2 -4.65 4.31 23.27
N VAL A 3 -4.75 3.21 22.51
CA VAL A 3 -6.01 2.57 22.12
C VAL A 3 -5.99 1.17 22.74
N VAL A 4 -7.07 0.79 23.43
CA VAL A 4 -7.23 -0.53 24.06
C VAL A 4 -8.25 -1.32 23.24
N VAL A 5 -7.88 -2.56 22.88
CA VAL A 5 -8.73 -3.48 22.12
C VAL A 5 -8.78 -4.80 22.88
N ASP A 6 -9.98 -5.24 23.24
CA ASP A 6 -10.19 -6.54 23.85
C ASP A 6 -10.28 -7.61 22.76
N ILE A 7 -9.29 -8.51 22.74
CA ILE A 7 -9.20 -9.62 21.76
C ILE A 7 -9.42 -10.94 22.51
N PRO A 8 -10.36 -11.78 22.10
CA PRO A 8 -10.56 -13.08 22.76
C PRO A 8 -9.35 -14.00 22.60
N ASP A 9 -8.89 -14.57 23.71
CA ASP A 9 -7.68 -15.42 23.79
C ASP A 9 -7.69 -16.59 22.80
N GLN A 10 -8.86 -17.13 22.47
CA GLN A 10 -9.01 -18.22 21.50
C GLN A 10 -8.47 -17.91 20.10
N TYR A 11 -8.30 -16.63 19.76
CA TYR A 11 -7.73 -16.20 18.47
C TYR A 11 -6.22 -15.92 18.54
N LEU A 12 -5.62 -16.01 19.73
CA LEU A 12 -4.20 -15.72 19.99
C LEU A 12 -3.33 -16.98 20.09
N VAL A 13 -3.89 -18.17 19.84
CA VAL A 13 -3.22 -19.46 20.06
C VAL A 13 -1.88 -19.56 19.33
N ASP A 14 -1.79 -19.01 18.13
CA ASP A 14 -0.61 -19.08 17.26
C ASP A 14 0.18 -17.77 17.16
N TYR A 15 -0.18 -16.75 17.97
CA TYR A 15 0.40 -15.41 17.85
C TYR A 15 0.78 -14.83 19.20
N THR A 16 1.95 -14.20 19.24
CA THR A 16 2.32 -13.29 20.33
C THR A 16 1.49 -12.01 20.24
N VAL A 17 1.30 -11.33 21.39
CA VAL A 17 0.66 -10.01 21.44
C VAL A 17 1.34 -9.01 20.50
N GLN A 18 2.66 -9.12 20.32
CA GLN A 18 3.45 -8.19 19.54
C GLN A 18 3.21 -8.39 18.04
N GLU A 19 3.04 -9.64 17.60
CA GLU A 19 2.63 -9.95 16.24
C GLU A 19 1.23 -9.41 15.94
N ILE A 20 0.30 -9.54 16.88
CA ILE A 20 -1.06 -9.00 16.71
C ILE A 20 -1.04 -7.48 16.62
N ILE A 21 -0.30 -6.79 17.48
CA ILE A 21 -0.15 -5.33 17.41
C ILE A 21 0.43 -4.94 16.05
N HIS A 22 1.46 -5.66 15.58
CA HIS A 22 2.05 -5.41 14.26
C HIS A 22 1.03 -5.60 13.13
N TYR A 23 0.27 -6.69 13.13
CA TYR A 23 -0.77 -6.94 12.12
C TYR A 23 -1.88 -5.90 12.15
N LEU A 24 -2.34 -5.51 13.34
CA LEU A 24 -3.35 -4.45 13.48
C LEU A 24 -2.87 -3.14 12.89
N LYS A 25 -1.64 -2.72 13.20
CA LYS A 25 -1.06 -1.50 12.64
C LYS A 25 -0.91 -1.58 11.13
N LEU A 26 -0.32 -2.67 10.63
CA LEU A 26 -0.08 -2.86 9.20
C LEU A 26 -1.39 -2.87 8.40
N TYR A 27 -2.37 -3.69 8.80
CA TYR A 27 -3.62 -3.81 8.06
C TYR A 27 -4.47 -2.54 8.12
N THR A 28 -4.44 -1.83 9.26
CA THR A 28 -5.09 -0.51 9.35
C THR A 28 -4.40 0.50 8.43
N ALA A 29 -3.07 0.56 8.41
CA ALA A 29 -2.32 1.45 7.53
C ALA A 29 -2.61 1.17 6.06
N LEU A 30 -2.63 -0.10 5.66
CA LEU A 30 -2.93 -0.53 4.29
C LEU A 30 -4.34 -0.10 3.86
N LEU A 31 -5.36 -0.35 4.69
CA LEU A 31 -6.73 0.02 4.38
C LEU A 31 -6.93 1.54 4.34
N MET A 32 -6.34 2.27 5.28
CA MET A 32 -6.41 3.73 5.29
C MET A 32 -5.67 4.35 4.10
N PHE A 33 -4.53 3.78 3.68
CA PHE A 33 -3.84 4.18 2.47
C PHE A 33 -4.70 3.93 1.23
N GLN A 34 -5.27 2.73 1.10
CA GLN A 34 -6.15 2.36 -0.01
C GLN A 34 -7.36 3.30 -0.12
N ASN A 35 -7.89 3.76 1.02
CA ASN A 35 -9.01 4.69 1.06
C ASN A 35 -8.59 6.17 0.91
N GLY A 36 -7.31 6.46 0.64
CA GLY A 36 -6.79 7.83 0.52
C GLY A 36 -6.74 8.62 1.85
N GLN A 37 -6.93 7.96 2.98
CA GLN A 37 -6.91 8.59 4.31
C GLN A 37 -5.49 8.79 4.84
N LEU A 38 -4.53 7.97 4.40
CA LEU A 38 -3.12 8.14 4.68
C LEU A 38 -2.33 8.22 3.37
N SER A 39 -1.29 9.05 3.36
CA SER A 39 -0.25 8.96 2.33
C SER A 39 0.61 7.71 2.57
N ALA A 40 1.34 7.25 1.55
CA ALA A 40 2.24 6.11 1.70
C ALA A 40 3.29 6.33 2.81
N GLY A 41 3.79 7.56 2.98
CA GLY A 41 4.72 7.90 4.06
C GLY A 41 4.09 7.80 5.44
N ALA A 42 2.90 8.39 5.61
CA ALA A 42 2.16 8.33 6.88
C ALA A 42 1.75 6.89 7.23
N ALA A 43 1.41 6.07 6.22
CA ALA A 43 1.12 4.66 6.41
C ALA A 43 2.35 3.85 6.86
N CYS A 44 3.55 4.15 6.33
CA CYS A 44 4.80 3.54 6.80
C CYS A 44 5.08 3.89 8.27
N GLU A 45 4.93 5.17 8.64
CA GLU A 45 5.12 5.63 10.02
C GLU A 45 4.10 4.97 10.97
N PHE A 46 2.83 4.91 10.57
CA PHE A 46 1.77 4.28 11.36
C PHE A 46 2.01 2.78 11.58
N ALA A 47 2.43 2.08 10.52
CA ALA A 47 2.73 0.65 10.56
C ALA A 47 4.09 0.33 11.20
N GLU A 48 4.91 1.34 11.49
CA GLU A 48 6.27 1.22 12.03
C GLU A 48 7.17 0.33 11.18
N ILE A 49 7.06 0.47 9.85
CA ILE A 49 7.87 -0.28 8.87
C ILE A 49 8.51 0.64 7.84
N ASP A 50 9.56 0.16 7.20
CA ASP A 50 10.20 0.88 6.11
C ASP A 50 9.36 0.83 4.82
N ARG A 51 9.70 1.73 3.89
CA ARG A 51 8.97 1.90 2.63
C ARG A 51 8.97 0.63 1.76
N TYR A 52 10.05 -0.13 1.70
CA TYR A 52 10.10 -1.34 0.86
C TYR A 52 9.22 -2.45 1.43
N THR A 53 9.20 -2.60 2.76
CA THR A 53 8.29 -3.53 3.45
C THR A 53 6.83 -3.14 3.21
N PHE A 54 6.50 -1.84 3.30
CA PHE A 54 5.13 -1.36 3.04
C PHE A 54 4.69 -1.62 1.60
N LEU A 55 5.53 -1.29 0.62
CA LEU A 55 5.24 -1.55 -0.80
C LEU A 55 5.07 -3.05 -1.10
N SER A 56 5.88 -3.89 -0.46
CA SER A 56 5.75 -5.35 -0.58
C SER A 56 4.42 -5.85 0.01
N ALA A 57 3.98 -5.25 1.12
CA ALA A 57 2.67 -5.52 1.71
C ALA A 57 1.53 -5.06 0.79
N CYS A 58 1.58 -3.85 0.24
CA CYS A 58 0.59 -3.39 -0.75
C CYS A 58 0.46 -4.37 -1.91
N LYS A 59 1.59 -4.84 -2.47
CA LYS A 59 1.59 -5.85 -3.54
C LYS A 59 0.95 -7.16 -3.09
N ARG A 60 1.31 -7.67 -1.91
CA ARG A 60 0.74 -8.93 -1.36
C ARG A 60 -0.78 -8.83 -1.15
N HIS A 61 -1.27 -7.65 -0.76
CA HIS A 61 -2.68 -7.38 -0.50
C HIS A 61 -3.43 -6.79 -1.69
N HIS A 62 -2.83 -6.73 -2.89
CA HIS A 62 -3.44 -6.20 -4.12
C HIS A 62 -3.92 -4.74 -4.01
N ILE A 63 -3.19 -3.93 -3.24
CA ILE A 63 -3.45 -2.49 -3.09
C ILE A 63 -2.61 -1.74 -4.11
N ALA A 64 -3.28 -0.98 -4.98
CA ALA A 64 -2.62 -0.11 -5.94
C ALA A 64 -1.82 0.97 -5.19
N VAL A 65 -0.51 1.03 -5.46
CA VAL A 65 0.38 2.05 -4.89
C VAL A 65 0.41 3.28 -5.79
N VAL A 66 0.14 3.10 -7.07
CA VAL A 66 0.02 4.17 -8.06
C VAL A 66 -1.42 4.21 -8.51
N ASP A 67 -2.05 5.35 -8.28
CA ASP A 67 -3.40 5.64 -8.74
C ASP A 67 -3.27 6.25 -10.14
N TYR A 68 -3.13 5.38 -11.14
CA TYR A 68 -3.31 5.80 -12.53
C TYR A 68 -4.79 5.61 -12.86
N ASP A 69 -5.48 6.69 -13.20
CA ASP A 69 -6.79 6.56 -13.81
C ASP A 69 -6.65 6.00 -15.25
N GLU A 70 -7.71 5.41 -15.80
CA GLU A 70 -7.68 4.84 -17.14
C GLU A 70 -7.29 5.86 -18.22
N GLN A 71 -7.60 7.14 -18.01
CA GLN A 71 -7.27 8.22 -18.94
C GLN A 71 -5.78 8.56 -18.92
N GLU A 72 -5.16 8.59 -17.74
CA GLU A 72 -3.73 8.78 -17.55
C GLU A 72 -2.93 7.63 -18.18
N ILE A 73 -3.40 6.38 -18.04
CA ILE A 73 -2.79 5.23 -18.70
C ILE A 73 -2.87 5.39 -20.22
N ASP A 74 -4.04 5.71 -20.76
CA ASP A 74 -4.26 5.89 -22.19
C ASP A 74 -3.39 7.02 -22.76
N ASP A 75 -3.28 8.12 -22.04
CA ASP A 75 -2.52 9.28 -22.47
C ASP A 75 -1.01 9.02 -22.42
N ASP A 76 -0.52 8.30 -21.42
CA ASP A 76 0.87 7.86 -21.38
C ASP A 76 1.18 6.82 -22.47
N LEU A 77 0.24 5.93 -22.80
CA LEU A 77 0.38 4.98 -23.93
C LEU A 77 0.46 5.71 -25.28
N LYS A 78 -0.37 6.74 -25.48
CA LYS A 78 -0.33 7.60 -26.69
C LYS A 78 1.01 8.35 -26.77
N ARG A 79 1.49 8.91 -25.66
CA ARG A 79 2.79 9.60 -25.62
C ARG A 79 3.96 8.67 -25.95
N LEU A 80 3.93 7.43 -25.46
CA LEU A 80 4.96 6.43 -25.74
C LEU A 80 4.98 6.02 -27.21
N SER A 81 3.81 5.73 -27.79
CA SER A 81 3.69 5.33 -29.21
C SER A 81 4.06 6.45 -30.18
N ALA A 82 3.74 7.71 -29.86
CA ALA A 82 4.18 8.87 -30.62
C ALA A 82 5.72 9.02 -30.63
N ARG A 83 6.39 8.72 -29.51
CA ARG A 83 7.87 8.78 -29.44
C ARG A 83 8.53 7.66 -30.26
N MET A 84 7.93 6.47 -30.29
CA MET A 84 8.45 5.35 -31.08
C MET A 84 8.33 5.59 -32.59
N THR A 85 7.25 6.24 -33.04
CA THR A 85 7.05 6.56 -34.47
C THR A 85 7.96 7.67 -34.99
N HIS A 86 8.50 8.53 -34.11
CA HIS A 86 9.50 9.53 -34.46
C HIS A 86 10.95 9.04 -34.38
N ALA A 87 11.24 7.97 -33.62
CA ALA A 87 12.59 7.40 -33.50
C ALA A 87 13.00 6.56 -34.73
N ASP A 88 12.04 6.08 -35.52
CA ASP A 88 12.27 5.22 -36.69
C ASP A 88 12.42 6.01 -38.02
N ARG A 89 12.49 7.35 -37.95
CA ARG A 89 12.66 8.27 -39.09
C ARG A 89 13.99 9.05 -39.08
N GLY A 90 14.98 8.57 -38.33
CA GLY A 90 16.33 9.14 -38.24
C GLY A 90 17.37 8.27 -38.93
#